data_AF-A0A1X2AQN8-F1
#
_entry.id   AF-A0A1X2AQN8-F1
#
_cell.length_a   1.000
_cell.length_b   1.000
_cell.length_c   1.000
_cell.angle_alpha   90.00
_cell.angle_beta   90.00
_cell.angle_gamma   90.00
#
_symmetry.space_group_name_H-M   'P 1'
#
loop_
_entity.id
_entity.type
_entity.pdbx_description
1 polymer ?
#
loop_
_entity_poly.entity_id
_entity_poly.type
_entity_poly.pdbx_seq_one_letter_code
_entity_poly.pdbx_strand_id
1 'polypeptide(L)'
;MVSADNGLQAEPDLQVWGADDAFRTGQRAERAWRLARAAQRSAARSFDHSADSHERTADAYEEAVKHGGRQGDECRQHAARHREFAREDRRMAQRLRRMADTGPMGFAGL
;
A
#
# COMPACT_ATOMS: atom_id res chain seq x y z
N MET A 1 -52.77 41.52 -21.83
CA MET A 1 -51.43 42.15 -21.71
C MET A 1 -51.10 42.26 -20.23
N VAL A 2 -50.40 41.26 -19.68
CA VAL A 2 -49.46 41.36 -18.53
C VAL A 2 -48.64 40.08 -18.63
N SER A 3 -47.43 40.18 -19.17
CA SER A 3 -46.43 39.12 -19.10
C SER A 3 -45.83 39.15 -17.69
N ALA A 4 -45.92 38.04 -16.97
CA ALA A 4 -45.12 37.82 -15.76
C ALA A 4 -43.94 36.93 -16.16
N ASP A 5 -42.88 37.57 -16.65
CA ASP A 5 -41.53 37.00 -16.64
C ASP A 5 -41.10 36.87 -15.17
N ASN A 6 -41.40 35.72 -14.57
CA ASN A 6 -40.86 35.38 -13.26
C ASN A 6 -39.53 34.68 -13.51
N GLY A 7 -38.48 35.50 -13.67
CA GLY A 7 -37.11 35.05 -13.85
C GLY A 7 -36.70 34.15 -12.68
N LEU A 8 -36.57 32.86 -12.97
CA LEU A 8 -35.79 31.93 -12.18
C LEU A 8 -34.32 32.36 -12.29
N GLN A 9 -33.93 33.37 -11.52
CA GLN A 9 -32.54 33.56 -11.16
C GLN A 9 -32.19 32.40 -10.22
N ALA A 10 -31.64 31.33 -10.79
CA ALA A 10 -30.87 30.37 -10.03
C ALA A 10 -29.70 31.14 -9.42
N GLU A 11 -29.75 31.36 -8.11
CA GLU A 11 -28.72 32.02 -7.30
C GLU A 11 -27.33 31.51 -7.70
N PRO A 12 -26.51 32.32 -8.40
CA PRO A 12 -25.20 31.90 -8.90
C PRO A 12 -24.24 31.51 -7.77
N ASP A 13 -24.42 32.11 -6.60
CA ASP A 13 -23.52 32.01 -5.46
C ASP A 13 -23.49 30.61 -4.83
N LEU A 14 -24.59 29.85 -4.90
CA LEU A 14 -24.64 28.47 -4.42
C LEU A 14 -23.93 27.46 -5.34
N GLN A 15 -23.96 27.70 -6.66
CA GLN A 15 -23.28 26.83 -7.64
C GLN A 15 -21.77 27.08 -7.67
N VAL A 16 -21.34 28.34 -7.51
CA VAL A 16 -19.92 28.71 -7.44
C VAL A 16 -19.28 28.14 -6.16
N TRP A 17 -19.96 28.21 -5.01
CA TRP A 17 -19.49 27.60 -3.77
C TRP A 17 -19.31 26.08 -3.92
N GLY A 18 -20.30 25.39 -4.50
CA GLY A 18 -20.23 23.93 -4.71
C GLY A 18 -19.09 23.49 -5.63
N ALA A 19 -18.79 24.27 -6.67
CA ALA A 19 -17.70 23.95 -7.61
C ALA A 19 -16.31 24.11 -6.98
N ASP A 20 -16.09 25.18 -6.22
CA ASP A 20 -14.82 25.43 -5.52
C ASP A 20 -14.54 24.38 -4.44
N ASP A 21 -15.56 23.98 -3.68
CA ASP A 21 -15.43 22.93 -2.67
C ASP A 21 -15.21 21.54 -3.31
N ALA A 22 -15.87 21.24 -4.43
CA ALA A 22 -15.62 20.01 -5.19
C ALA A 22 -14.18 19.97 -5.73
N PHE A 23 -13.68 21.08 -6.27
CA PHE A 23 -12.31 21.19 -6.78
C PHE A 23 -11.27 21.02 -5.67
N ARG A 24 -11.43 21.70 -4.54
CA ARG A 24 -10.55 21.56 -3.36
C ARG A 24 -10.58 20.14 -2.80
N THR A 25 -11.75 19.50 -2.78
CA THR A 25 -11.91 18.11 -2.35
C THR A 25 -11.19 17.16 -3.30
N GLY A 26 -11.28 17.38 -4.61
CA GLY A 26 -10.54 16.65 -5.64
C GLY A 26 -9.02 16.73 -5.45
N GLN A 27 -8.48 17.93 -5.22
CA GLN A 27 -7.04 18.11 -4.94
C GLN A 27 -6.60 17.39 -3.66
N ARG A 28 -7.42 17.44 -2.60
CA ARG A 28 -7.14 16.73 -1.35
C ARG A 28 -7.13 15.22 -1.55
N ALA A 29 -8.10 14.69 -2.29
CA ALA A 29 -8.18 13.26 -2.61
C ALA A 29 -6.97 12.81 -3.43
N GLU A 30 -6.56 13.57 -4.44
CA GLU A 30 -5.38 13.26 -5.24
C GLU A 30 -4.10 13.27 -4.39
N ARG A 31 -3.93 14.27 -3.52
CA ARG A 31 -2.79 14.34 -2.60
C ARG A 31 -2.77 13.16 -1.65
N ALA A 32 -3.90 12.82 -1.04
CA ALA A 32 -4.03 11.69 -0.13
C ALA A 32 -3.66 10.37 -0.83
N TRP A 33 -4.11 10.20 -2.08
CA TRP A 33 -3.78 9.01 -2.87
C TRP A 33 -2.28 8.91 -3.17
N ARG A 34 -1.64 10.00 -3.61
CA ARG A 34 -0.18 10.03 -3.83
C ARG A 34 0.60 9.65 -2.57
N LEU A 35 0.18 10.16 -1.41
CA LEU A 35 0.77 9.81 -0.11
C LEU A 35 0.56 8.33 0.23
N ALA A 36 -0.65 7.80 0.03
CA ALA A 36 -0.94 6.39 0.29
C ALA A 36 -0.07 5.46 -0.56
N ARG A 37 0.12 5.75 -1.85
CA ARG A 37 1.01 4.99 -2.73
C ARG A 37 2.46 5.04 -2.27
N ALA A 38 2.93 6.22 -1.89
CA ALA A 38 4.30 6.38 -1.39
C ALA A 38 4.50 5.56 -0.11
N ALA A 39 3.53 5.58 0.81
CA ALA A 39 3.54 4.79 2.03
C ALA A 39 3.53 3.29 1.73
N GLN A 40 2.67 2.82 0.82
CA GLN A 40 2.61 1.41 0.41
C GLN A 40 3.92 0.93 -0.22
N ARG A 41 4.54 1.72 -1.11
CA ARG A 41 5.85 1.41 -1.69
C ARG A 41 6.96 1.40 -0.65
N SER A 42 6.91 2.32 0.32
CA SER A 42 7.85 2.34 1.44
C SER A 42 7.73 1.09 2.31
N ALA A 43 6.50 0.73 2.67
CA ALA A 43 6.22 -0.48 3.43
C ALA A 43 6.66 -1.75 2.67
N ALA A 44 6.44 -1.82 1.36
CA ALA A 44 6.91 -2.93 0.54
C ALA A 44 8.44 -3.12 0.63
N ARG A 45 9.22 -2.04 0.55
CA ARG A 45 10.68 -2.08 0.72
C ARG A 45 11.08 -2.54 2.12
N SER A 46 10.35 -2.13 3.15
CA SER A 46 10.60 -2.58 4.53
C SER A 46 10.39 -4.08 4.67
N PHE A 47 9.36 -4.63 4.03
CA PHE A 47 9.13 -6.07 4.00
C PHE A 47 10.21 -6.81 3.21
N ASP A 48 10.72 -6.27 2.10
CA ASP A 48 11.86 -6.88 1.40
C ASP A 48 13.10 -6.97 2.33
N HIS A 49 13.43 -5.88 3.04
CA HIS A 49 14.54 -5.87 3.99
C HIS A 49 14.34 -6.84 5.16
N SER A 50 13.09 -6.97 5.64
CA SER A 50 12.73 -7.93 6.68
C SER A 50 12.93 -9.37 6.18
N ALA A 51 12.49 -9.66 4.95
CA ALA A 51 12.70 -10.96 4.32
C ALA A 51 14.19 -11.31 4.19
N ASP A 52 15.02 -10.37 3.73
CA ASP A 52 16.48 -10.57 3.61
C ASP A 52 17.14 -10.79 4.99
N SER A 53 16.60 -10.15 6.04
CA SER A 53 17.05 -10.36 7.42
C SER A 53 16.73 -11.78 7.89
N HIS A 54 15.50 -12.23 7.63
CA HIS A 54 15.07 -13.59 7.95
C HIS A 54 15.88 -14.64 7.19
N GLU A 55 16.19 -14.44 5.91
CA GLU A 55 17.05 -15.36 5.16
C GLU A 55 18.47 -15.43 5.75
N ARG A 56 19.10 -14.29 6.03
CA ARG A 56 20.42 -14.27 6.69
C ARG A 56 20.40 -14.99 8.04
N THR A 57 19.29 -14.88 8.77
CA THR A 57 19.13 -15.56 10.06
C THR A 57 18.97 -17.07 9.87
N ALA A 58 18.18 -17.50 8.86
CA ALA A 58 18.04 -18.90 8.51
C ALA A 58 19.40 -19.51 8.11
N ASP A 59 20.16 -18.82 7.27
CA ASP A 59 21.50 -19.25 6.85
C ASP A 59 22.44 -19.39 8.07
N ALA A 60 22.40 -18.47 9.02
CA ALA A 60 23.19 -18.55 10.25
C ALA A 60 22.84 -19.80 11.10
N TYR A 61 21.56 -20.16 11.20
CA TYR A 61 21.15 -21.40 11.87
C TYR A 61 21.58 -22.64 11.08
N GLU A 62 21.50 -22.63 9.75
CA GLU A 62 21.96 -23.74 8.90
C GLU A 62 23.50 -23.95 9.03
N GLU A 63 24.28 -22.87 9.09
CA GLU A 63 25.72 -22.96 9.37
C GLU A 63 25.99 -23.50 10.78
N ALA A 64 25.21 -23.10 11.79
CA ALA A 64 25.35 -23.62 13.15
C ALA A 64 25.12 -25.14 13.22
N VAL A 65 24.23 -25.70 12.39
CA VAL A 65 24.03 -27.16 12.26
C VAL A 65 25.28 -27.87 11.77
N LYS A 66 26.06 -27.26 10.86
CA LYS A 66 27.29 -27.88 10.33
C LYS A 66 28.37 -28.02 11.38
N HIS A 67 28.34 -27.19 12.42
CA HIS A 67 29.34 -27.15 13.49
C HIS A 67 28.85 -27.73 14.83
N GLY A 68 27.55 -27.99 14.99
CA GLY A 68 26.92 -28.42 16.24
C GLY A 68 26.36 -29.84 16.22
N GLY A 69 26.59 -30.60 17.30
CA GLY A 69 26.04 -31.94 17.53
C GLY A 69 24.52 -31.95 17.83
N ARG A 70 24.11 -32.51 18.98
CA ARG A 70 22.71 -32.82 19.39
C ARG A 70 21.64 -31.70 19.21
N GLN A 71 22.03 -30.45 18.98
CA GLN A 71 21.13 -29.30 18.75
C GLN A 71 20.74 -29.07 17.28
N GLY A 72 21.23 -29.91 16.35
CA GLY A 72 20.99 -29.73 14.92
C GLY A 72 19.51 -29.69 14.50
N ASP A 73 18.63 -30.43 15.18
CA ASP A 73 17.19 -30.41 14.88
C ASP A 73 16.50 -29.11 15.26
N GLU A 74 16.87 -28.51 16.41
CA GLU A 74 16.33 -27.22 16.85
C GLU A 74 16.78 -26.12 15.88
N CYS A 75 18.06 -26.08 15.51
CA CYS A 75 18.57 -25.12 14.54
C CYS A 75 17.91 -25.27 13.16
N ARG A 76 17.68 -26.51 12.68
CA ARG A 76 16.92 -26.76 11.45
C ARG A 76 15.49 -26.21 11.53
N GLN A 77 14.81 -26.40 12.67
CA GLN A 77 13.47 -25.88 12.88
C GLN A 77 13.45 -24.34 12.89
N HIS A 78 14.43 -23.71 13.53
CA HIS A 78 14.57 -22.24 13.54
C HIS A 78 14.83 -21.69 12.14
N ALA A 79 15.75 -22.31 11.38
CA ALA A 79 16.01 -21.93 9.99
C ALA A 79 14.73 -22.02 9.13
N ALA A 80 13.99 -23.13 9.23
CA ALA A 80 12.75 -23.32 8.50
C ALA A 80 11.69 -22.24 8.82
N ARG A 81 11.57 -21.84 10.09
CA ARG A 81 10.64 -20.77 10.52
C ARG A 81 11.05 -19.42 9.95
N HIS A 82 12.33 -19.09 9.96
CA HIS A 82 12.81 -17.86 9.35
C HIS A 82 12.57 -17.83 7.82
N ARG A 83 12.75 -18.96 7.13
CA ARG A 83 12.38 -19.06 5.70
C ARG A 83 10.89 -18.84 5.47
N GLU A 84 10.04 -19.28 6.40
CA GLU A 84 8.60 -19.02 6.33
C GLU A 84 8.28 -17.53 6.43
N PHE A 85 8.84 -16.85 7.43
CA PHE A 85 8.67 -15.39 7.58
C PHE A 85 9.18 -14.62 6.36
N ALA A 86 10.34 -14.99 5.80
CA ALA A 86 10.84 -14.37 4.58
C ALA A 86 9.87 -14.51 3.39
N ARG A 87 9.21 -15.67 3.25
CA ARG A 87 8.20 -15.90 2.22
C ARG A 87 6.94 -15.05 2.46
N GLU A 88 6.50 -14.93 3.70
CA GLU A 88 5.35 -14.11 4.07
C GLU A 88 5.62 -12.62 3.80
N ASP A 89 6.79 -12.13 4.22
CA ASP A 89 7.22 -10.75 3.98
C ASP A 89 7.26 -10.42 2.48
N ARG A 90 7.80 -11.33 1.66
CA ARG A 90 7.78 -11.16 0.19
C ARG A 90 6.37 -11.13 -0.38
N ARG A 91 5.43 -11.93 0.14
CA ARG A 91 4.02 -11.89 -0.27
C ARG A 91 3.39 -10.55 0.11
N MET A 92 3.67 -10.04 1.30
CA MET A 92 3.20 -8.74 1.77
C MET A 92 3.77 -7.59 0.95
N ALA A 93 5.07 -7.61 0.64
CA ALA A 93 5.71 -6.65 -0.24
C ALA A 93 5.05 -6.62 -1.63
N GLN A 94 4.79 -7.79 -2.24
CA GLN A 94 4.10 -7.88 -3.52
C GLN A 94 2.67 -7.34 -3.45
N ARG A 95 1.92 -7.66 -2.39
CA ARG A 95 0.56 -7.14 -2.19
C ARG A 95 0.55 -5.62 -2.11
N LEU A 96 1.49 -5.03 -1.36
CA LEU A 96 1.61 -3.58 -1.22
C LEU A 96 2.00 -2.89 -2.53
N ARG A 97 2.88 -3.49 -3.34
CA ARG A 97 3.19 -3.00 -4.69
C ARG A 97 1.93 -2.98 -5.56
N ARG A 98 1.17 -4.08 -5.58
CA ARG A 98 -0.12 -4.13 -6.32
C ARG A 98 -1.08 -3.05 -5.85
N MET A 99 -1.23 -2.85 -4.54
CA MET A 99 -2.07 -1.77 -4.01
C MET A 99 -1.60 -0.37 -4.42
N ALA A 100 -0.29 -0.16 -4.51
CA ALA A 100 0.28 1.11 -4.96
C ALA A 100 0.16 1.32 -6.46
N ASP A 101 0.04 0.26 -7.25
CA ASP A 101 -0.05 0.33 -8.70
C ASP A 101 -1.51 0.36 -9.18
N THR A 102 -2.43 -0.29 -8.45
CA THR A 102 -3.87 -0.17 -8.68
C THR A 102 -4.36 1.19 -8.19
N GLY A 103 -4.70 2.08 -9.13
CA GLY A 103 -5.25 3.39 -8.81
C GLY A 103 -6.66 3.36 -8.22
N PRO A 104 -7.23 4.54 -7.88
CA PRO A 104 -8.51 4.65 -7.20
C PRO A 104 -9.70 4.22 -8.09
N MET A 105 -9.44 3.92 -9.35
CA MET A 105 -10.39 3.44 -10.34
C MET A 105 -9.75 2.25 -11.05
N GLY A 106 -10.26 1.04 -10.82
CA GLY A 106 -10.01 -0.14 -11.65
C GLY A 106 -10.64 -0.01 -13.05
N PHE A 107 -10.51 1.17 -13.67
CA PHE A 107 -11.10 1.55 -14.97
C PHE A 107 -10.05 2.11 -15.95
N ALA A 108 -8.76 1.98 -15.67
CA ALA A 108 -7.71 2.28 -16.66
C ALA A 108 -7.40 1.03 -17.51
N GLY A 109 -8.45 0.43 -18.07
CA GLY A 109 -8.40 -0.83 -18.82
C GLY A 109 -9.65 -1.06 -19.64
N LEU A 110 -10.04 -0.07 -20.44
CA LEU A 110 -10.84 -0.22 -21.66
C LEU A 110 -10.29 0.74 -22.72
#